data_AF-A0A7Y9RY45-F1
#
_entry.id   AF-A0A7Y9RY45-F1
#
_cell.length_a   1.000
_cell.length_b   1.000
_cell.length_c   1.000
_cell.angle_alpha   90.00
_cell.angle_beta   90.00
_cell.angle_gamma   90.00
#
_symmetry.space_group_name_H-M   'P 1'
#
loop_
_entity.id
_entity.type
_entity.pdbx_description
1 polymer ?
#
loop_
_entity_poly.entity_id
_entity_poly.type
_entity_poly.pdbx_seq_one_letter_code
_entity_poly.pdbx_strand_id
1 'polypeptide(L)' 'MKITKVEAIPFAIPYRKPLAFASGEVRVASHVLIRVHTDDGLVGTAEAPPRPFTYGERVCCTIW' A
#
# COMPACT_ATOMS: atom_id res chain seq x y z
N MET A 1 -14.50 -12.56 -17.78
CA MET A 1 -13.63 -11.39 -17.45
C MET A 1 -14.41 -10.30 -16.73
N LYS A 2 -14.69 -10.56 -15.45
CA LYS A 2 -15.28 -9.65 -14.47
C LYS A 2 -14.49 -9.74 -13.17
N ILE A 3 -14.37 -8.63 -12.45
CA ILE A 3 -13.77 -8.60 -11.11
C ILE A 3 -14.76 -9.19 -10.12
N THR A 4 -14.31 -10.16 -9.31
CA THR A 4 -15.15 -10.89 -8.34
C THR A 4 -14.79 -10.56 -6.89
N LYS A 5 -13.54 -10.23 -6.61
CA LYS A 5 -13.08 -9.85 -5.26
C LYS A 5 -11.90 -8.89 -5.34
N VAL A 6 -11.85 -7.92 -4.42
CA VAL A 6 -10.69 -7.05 -4.21
C VAL A 6 -10.25 -7.17 -2.77
N GLU A 7 -8.96 -7.41 -2.55
CA GLU A 7 -8.33 -7.43 -1.23
C GLU A 7 -7.39 -6.24 -1.11
N ALA A 8 -7.50 -5.50 -0.02
CA ALA A 8 -6.58 -4.42 0.34
C ALA A 8 -5.87 -4.80 1.65
N ILE A 9 -4.60 -5.19 1.53
CA ILE A 9 -3.83 -5.78 2.62
C ILE A 9 -2.76 -4.77 3.04
N PRO A 10 -2.91 -4.10 4.18
CA PRO A 10 -1.89 -3.18 4.68
C PRO A 10 -0.66 -3.98 5.12
N PHE A 11 0.52 -3.47 4.79
CA PHE A 11 1.79 -4.05 5.22
C PHE A 11 2.81 -2.98 5.53
N ALA A 12 3.79 -3.35 6.36
CA ALA A 12 4.83 -2.46 6.86
C ALA A 12 6.21 -3.07 6.62
N ILE A 13 7.07 -2.35 5.90
CA ILE A 13 8.48 -2.74 5.71
C ILE A 13 9.38 -1.73 6.44
N PRO A 14 10.07 -2.13 7.52
CA PRO A 14 11.05 -1.27 8.16
C PRO A 14 12.23 -0.96 7.23
N TYR A 15 12.57 0.32 7.08
CA TYR A 15 13.78 0.68 6.35
C TYR A 15 15.03 0.44 7.19
N ARG A 16 16.11 0.00 6.54
CA ARG A 16 17.43 -0.16 7.21
C ARG A 16 18.03 1.16 7.66
N LYS A 17 17.71 2.26 6.97
CA LYS A 17 18.11 3.64 7.29
C LYS A 17 16.90 4.55 7.06
N PRO A 18 16.68 5.58 7.89
CA PRO A 18 15.59 6.54 7.66
C PRO A 18 15.72 7.20 6.29
N LEU A 19 14.60 7.30 5.57
CA LEU A 19 14.50 8.06 4.32
C LEU A 19 14.11 9.50 4.66
N ALA A 20 15.04 10.43 4.50
CA ALA A 20 14.84 11.83 4.83
C ALA A 20 14.39 12.66 3.61
N PHE A 21 13.42 13.54 3.86
CA PHE A 21 12.91 14.56 2.94
C PHE A 21 13.04 15.93 3.61
N ALA A 22 12.84 17.01 2.85
CA ALA A 22 12.88 18.37 3.40
C ALA A 22 11.82 18.60 4.50
N SER A 23 10.68 17.91 4.43
CA SER A 23 9.53 18.08 5.32
C SER A 23 9.42 17.01 6.43
N GLY A 24 10.37 16.07 6.53
CA GLY A 24 10.37 15.03 7.54
C GLY A 24 11.11 13.77 7.11
N GLU A 25 10.98 12.69 7.88
CA GLU A 25 11.59 11.40 7.57
C GLU A 25 10.58 10.25 7.62
N VAL A 26 10.84 9.19 6.85
CA VAL A 26 10.10 7.93 6.87
C VAL A 26 11.02 6.81 7.37
N ARG A 27 10.58 6.11 8.42
CA ARG A 27 11.30 4.94 8.97
C ARG A 27 10.69 3.60 8.55
N VAL A 28 9.42 3.61 8.15
CA VAL A 28 8.65 2.41 7.78
C VAL A 28 7.88 2.70 6.50
N ALA A 29 7.99 1.81 5.53
CA ALA A 29 7.15 1.80 4.35
C ALA A 29 5.79 1.21 4.71
N SER A 30 4.82 2.05 5.07
CA SER A 30 3.44 1.64 5.32
C SER A 30 2.65 1.69 4.02
N HIS A 31 2.48 0.56 3.35
CA HIS A 31 1.88 0.46 2.02
C HIS A 31 0.66 -0.48 2.04
N VAL A 32 -0.08 -0.57 0.93
CA VAL A 32 -1.18 -1.53 0.76
C VAL A 32 -0.94 -2.41 -0.46
N LEU A 33 -1.01 -3.72 -0.26
CA LEU A 33 -1.02 -4.72 -1.33
C LEU A 33 -2.45 -4.93 -1.79
N ILE A 34 -2.68 -4.74 -3.10
CA ILE A 34 -3.98 -4.97 -3.72
C ILE A 34 -3.93 -6.29 -4.48
N ARG A 35 -4.90 -7.17 -4.20
CA ARG A 35 -5.16 -8.37 -5.02
C ARG A 35 -6.55 -8.29 -5.62
N VAL A 36 -6.64 -8.43 -6.94
CA VAL A 36 -7.89 -8.39 -7.69
C VAL A 36 -8.14 -9.77 -8.28
N HIS A 37 -9.25 -10.40 -7.90
CA HIS A 37 -9.66 -11.70 -8.39
C HIS A 37 -10.69 -11.54 -9.50
N THR A 38 -10.65 -12.47 -10.45
CA THR A 38 -11.58 -12.50 -11.58
C THR A 38 -12.40 -13.79 -11.60
N ASP A 39 -13.51 -13.78 -12.34
CA ASP A 39 -14.35 -14.97 -12.58
C ASP A 39 -13.64 -16.06 -13.38
N ASP A 40 -12.65 -15.68 -14.20
CA ASP A 40 -11.84 -16.59 -15.01
C ASP A 40 -10.65 -17.19 -14.22
N GLY A 41 -10.59 -16.98 -12.90
CA GLY A 41 -9.57 -17.56 -12.01
C GLY A 41 -8.22 -16.82 -11.98
N LEU A 42 -8.08 -15.70 -12.70
CA LEU A 42 -6.87 -14.87 -12.65
C LEU A 42 -6.86 -13.98 -11.40
N VAL A 43 -5.66 -13.78 -10.85
CA VAL A 43 -5.40 -12.85 -9.75
C VAL A 43 -4.36 -11.82 -10.17
N GLY A 44 -4.77 -10.55 -10.25
CA GLY A 44 -3.88 -9.42 -10.43
C GLY A 44 -3.31 -8.96 -9.09
N THR A 45 -2.05 -8.52 -9.08
CA THR A 45 -1.36 -8.00 -7.89
C THR A 45 -0.81 -6.61 -8.16
N ALA A 46 -1.04 -5.67 -7.25
CA ALA A 46 -0.55 -4.29 -7.34
C ALA A 46 -0.19 -3.73 -5.95
N GLU A 47 0.61 -2.68 -5.93
CA GLU A 47 1.03 -2.00 -4.70
C GLU A 47 0.57 -0.53 -4.72
N ALA A 48 0.11 -0.05 -3.56
CA ALA A 48 -0.24 1.35 -3.33
C ALA A 48 0.70 1.98 -2.29
N PRO A 49 1.80 2.61 -2.72
CA PRO A 49 2.75 3.26 -1.82
C PRO A 49 2.36 4.73 -1.59
N PRO A 50 1.97 5.15 -0.36
CA PRO A 50 1.61 6.54 -0.11
C PRO A 50 2.82 7.48 -0.19
N ARG A 51 2.56 8.73 -0.57
CA ARG A 51 3.55 9.83 -0.54
C ARG A 51 3.10 10.94 0.42
N PRO A 52 3.20 10.73 1.74
CA PRO A 52 2.67 11.68 2.74
C PRO A 52 3.31 13.06 2.65
N PHE A 53 4.61 13.12 2.36
CA PHE A 53 5.37 14.38 2.29
C PHE A 53 5.25 15.11 0.94
N THR A 54 4.61 14.49 -0.06
CA THR A 54 4.43 15.08 -1.40
C THR A 54 2.97 15.41 -1.67
N TYR A 55 2.06 14.47 -1.40
CA TYR A 55 0.63 14.57 -1.74
C TYR A 55 -0.30 14.42 -0.53
N GLY A 56 0.24 14.21 0.68
CA GLY A 56 -0.55 14.07 1.90
C GLY A 56 -1.24 12.71 2.09
N GLU A 57 -1.01 11.75 1.18
CA GLU A 57 -1.59 10.41 1.26
C GLU A 57 -1.13 9.66 2.51
N ARG A 58 -2.03 8.87 3.11
CA ARG A 58 -1.72 7.99 4.23
C ARG A 58 -2.41 6.64 4.07
N VAL A 59 -1.75 5.58 4.53
CA VAL A 59 -2.45 4.32 4.81
C VAL A 59 -3.38 4.57 5.98
N CYS A 60 -4.69 4.46 5.74
CA CYS A 60 -5.67 4.57 6.80
C CYS A 60 -5.49 3.42 7.79
N CYS A 61 -5.79 3.68 9.07
CA CYS A 61 -5.78 2.65 10.10
C CYS A 61 -6.71 1.51 9.67
N THR A 62 -6.18 0.29 9.64
CA THR A 62 -6.97 -0.92 9.42
C THR A 62 -8.10 -0.93 10.44
N ILE A 63 -9.33 -0.82 9.96
CA ILE A 63 -10.52 -1.11 10.74
C ILE A 63 -10.44 -2.62 10.99
N TRP A 64 -10.01 -3.01 12.19
CA TRP A 64 -10.18 -4.37 12.69
C TRP A 64 -11.67 -4.61 12.95
#